data_AF-A0AA46DA70-F1
#
_entry.id   AF-A0AA46DA70-F1
#
_cell.length_a   1.000
_cell.length_b   1.000
_cell.length_c   1.000
_cell.angle_alpha   90.00
_cell.angle_beta   90.00
_cell.angle_gamma   90.00
#
_symmetry.space_group_name_H-M   'P 1'
#
loop_
_entity.id
_entity.type
_entity.pdbx_description
1 polymer ?
#
loop_
_entity_poly.entity_id
_entity_poly.type
_entity_poly.pdbx_seq_one_letter_code
_entity_poly.pdbx_strand_id
1 'polypeptide(L)'
;MSLATRIESLVLRVAQEFNDVRAKAGNLAHLTTTDKSSLVAAINELKAAVVASGAIDDAQVATTSTYSSSKIVTLLDTLKAEILGGADAAYDTLLEIQQLLQDGTSGLDALLAAVNHRVRFDAAQTLTAAEAAQARSNIGAVAAAEVGDTDTDFVAIFEGALV
;
A
#
# COMPACT_ATOMS: atom_id res chain seq x y z
N MET A 1 -79.70 13.79 40.29
CA MET A 1 -78.94 12.59 39.89
C MET A 1 -79.05 11.54 40.99
N SER A 2 -79.47 10.32 40.67
CA SER A 2 -79.53 9.22 41.65
C SER A 2 -78.16 8.53 41.77
N LEU A 3 -77.96 7.75 42.84
CA LEU A 3 -76.80 6.86 42.97
C LEU A 3 -76.71 5.89 41.79
N ALA A 4 -77.84 5.38 41.31
CA ALA A 4 -77.91 4.48 40.16
C ALA A 4 -77.31 5.11 38.89
N THR A 5 -77.68 6.35 38.56
CA THR A 5 -77.13 7.07 37.39
C THR A 5 -75.61 7.29 37.49
N ARG A 6 -75.09 7.52 38.71
CA ARG A 6 -73.65 7.67 38.94
C ARG A 6 -72.89 6.36 38.75
N ILE A 7 -73.46 5.25 39.22
CA ILE A 7 -72.88 3.91 39.05
C ILE A 7 -72.87 3.53 37.57
N GLU A 8 -73.97 3.75 36.85
CA GLU A 8 -74.06 3.50 35.42
C GLU A 8 -73.00 4.29 34.63
N SER A 9 -72.86 5.59 34.93
CA SER A 9 -71.83 6.45 34.31
C SER A 9 -70.42 5.95 34.58
N LEU A 10 -70.14 5.49 35.80
CA LEU A 10 -68.84 4.89 36.15
C LEU A 10 -68.58 3.61 35.34
N VAL A 11 -69.57 2.71 35.25
CA VAL A 11 -69.45 1.46 34.50
C VAL A 11 -69.18 1.72 33.03
N LEU A 12 -69.88 2.68 32.41
CA LEU A 12 -69.65 3.09 31.03
C LEU A 12 -68.25 3.66 30.83
N ARG A 13 -67.77 4.54 31.73
CA ARG A 13 -66.42 5.09 31.63
C ARG A 13 -65.37 3.98 31.76
N VAL A 14 -65.52 3.07 32.72
CA VAL A 14 -64.61 1.93 32.92
C VAL A 14 -64.58 1.04 31.67
N ALA A 15 -65.74 0.75 31.07
CA ALA A 15 -65.82 -0.03 29.84
C ALA A 15 -65.07 0.66 28.68
N GLN A 16 -65.21 1.98 28.56
CA GLN A 16 -64.49 2.75 27.55
C GLN A 16 -62.98 2.72 27.77
N GLU A 17 -62.51 2.91 29.01
CA GLU A 17 -61.08 2.81 29.33
C GLU A 17 -60.51 1.42 28.99
N PHE A 18 -61.23 0.34 29.27
CA PHE A 18 -60.81 -1.02 28.87
C PHE A 18 -60.74 -1.21 27.35
N ASN A 19 -61.71 -0.68 26.62
CA ASN A 19 -61.71 -0.73 25.16
C ASN A 19 -60.55 0.06 24.57
N ASP A 20 -60.26 1.25 25.11
CA ASP A 20 -59.14 2.09 24.68
C ASP A 20 -57.80 1.40 24.96
N VAL A 21 -57.63 0.77 26.14
CA VAL A 21 -56.44 -0.03 26.46
C VAL A 21 -56.29 -1.21 25.50
N ARG A 22 -57.37 -1.93 25.20
CA ARG A 22 -57.34 -3.08 24.28
C ARG A 22 -57.05 -2.67 22.84
N ALA A 23 -57.59 -1.52 22.40
CA ALA A 23 -57.30 -0.95 21.09
C ALA A 23 -55.83 -0.55 20.94
N LYS A 24 -55.23 0.07 21.98
CA LYS A 24 -53.81 0.44 21.99
C LYS A 24 -52.88 -0.77 22.08
N ALA A 25 -53.23 -1.79 22.86
CA ALA A 25 -52.45 -3.02 22.98
C ALA A 25 -52.51 -3.88 21.71
N GLY A 26 -53.62 -3.80 20.95
CA GLY A 26 -53.83 -4.57 19.74
C GLY A 26 -54.15 -6.05 19.98
N ASN A 27 -54.18 -6.82 18.90
CA ASN A 27 -54.38 -8.27 18.94
C ASN A 27 -53.02 -8.99 18.81
N LEU A 28 -52.64 -9.77 19.83
CA LEU A 28 -51.40 -10.56 19.82
C LEU A 28 -51.31 -11.51 18.62
N ALA A 29 -52.44 -11.99 18.08
CA ALA A 29 -52.45 -12.85 16.90
C ALA A 29 -51.86 -12.18 15.64
N HIS A 30 -51.95 -10.85 15.56
CA HIS A 30 -51.46 -10.05 14.43
C HIS A 30 -49.95 -9.74 14.51
N LEU A 31 -49.27 -10.06 15.62
CA LEU A 31 -47.83 -9.94 15.67
C LEU A 31 -47.18 -10.84 14.61
N THR A 32 -46.08 -10.37 14.03
CA THR A 32 -45.25 -11.13 13.08
C THR A 32 -44.09 -11.86 13.75
N THR A 33 -43.89 -11.64 15.06
CA THR A 33 -42.95 -12.40 15.91
C THR A 33 -43.44 -13.83 16.09
N THR A 34 -42.52 -14.72 16.48
CA THR A 34 -42.82 -16.13 16.75
C THR A 34 -43.54 -16.28 18.09
N ASP A 35 -43.05 -15.62 19.14
CA ASP A 35 -43.69 -15.58 20.45
C ASP A 35 -44.79 -14.51 20.49
N LYS A 36 -46.01 -14.98 20.73
CA LYS A 36 -47.25 -14.17 20.81
C LYS A 36 -47.92 -14.29 22.18
N SER A 37 -47.24 -14.86 23.18
CA SER A 37 -47.78 -15.06 24.53
C SER A 37 -48.03 -13.73 25.25
N SER A 38 -47.24 -12.70 24.94
CA SER A 38 -47.40 -11.32 25.42
C SER A 38 -46.64 -10.32 24.55
N LEU A 39 -46.98 -9.03 24.64
CA LEU A 39 -46.21 -7.96 24.00
C LEU A 39 -44.75 -7.92 24.50
N VAL A 40 -44.52 -8.23 25.78
CA VAL A 40 -43.18 -8.25 26.37
C VAL A 40 -42.32 -9.36 25.77
N ALA A 41 -42.89 -10.55 25.59
CA ALA A 41 -42.20 -11.66 24.96
C ALA A 41 -41.83 -11.34 23.50
N ALA A 42 -42.78 -10.81 22.72
CA ALA A 42 -42.54 -10.36 21.35
C ALA A 42 -41.47 -9.27 21.24
N ILE A 43 -41.47 -8.29 22.15
CA ILE A 43 -40.45 -7.22 22.19
C ILE A 43 -39.08 -7.77 22.56
N ASN A 44 -39.00 -8.71 23.50
CA ASN A 44 -37.74 -9.34 23.88
C ASN A 44 -37.19 -10.22 22.74
N GLU A 45 -38.04 -10.93 21.99
CA GLU A 45 -37.67 -11.61 20.75
C GLU A 45 -37.09 -10.63 19.72
N LEU A 46 -37.79 -9.52 19.45
CA LEU A 46 -37.31 -8.50 18.51
C LEU A 46 -35.97 -7.91 18.96
N LYS A 47 -35.80 -7.60 20.24
CA LYS A 47 -34.53 -7.11 20.80
C LYS A 47 -33.42 -8.12 20.59
N ALA A 48 -33.67 -9.39 20.88
CA ALA A 48 -32.70 -10.45 20.66
C ALA A 48 -32.35 -10.58 19.16
N ALA A 49 -33.35 -10.50 18.27
CA ALA A 49 -33.15 -10.52 16.83
C ALA A 49 -32.33 -9.32 16.32
N VAL A 50 -32.55 -8.11 16.84
CA VAL A 50 -31.79 -6.90 16.48
C VAL A 50 -30.36 -6.96 17.02
N VAL A 51 -30.16 -7.49 18.23
CA VAL A 51 -28.81 -7.69 18.78
C VAL A 51 -28.07 -8.79 18.01
N ALA A 52 -28.76 -9.89 17.70
CA ALA A 52 -28.24 -11.00 16.90
C ALA A 52 -28.08 -10.62 15.42
N SER A 53 -28.76 -9.57 14.94
CA SER A 53 -28.58 -9.05 13.60
C SER A 53 -27.22 -8.41 13.40
N GLY A 54 -26.30 -8.48 14.40
CA GLY A 54 -24.91 -8.94 14.26
C GLY A 54 -24.08 -8.31 13.15
N ALA A 55 -24.56 -7.22 12.56
CA ALA A 55 -24.05 -6.76 11.29
C ALA A 55 -22.68 -6.16 11.50
N ILE A 56 -22.35 -5.70 12.71
CA ILE A 56 -21.05 -5.11 13.00
C ILE A 56 -20.42 -5.87 14.16
N ASP A 57 -19.39 -6.66 13.87
CA ASP A 57 -18.55 -7.35 14.85
C ASP A 57 -17.08 -7.18 14.47
N ASP A 58 -16.35 -6.34 15.21
CA ASP A 58 -14.93 -6.04 14.96
C ASP A 58 -13.95 -7.03 15.60
N ALA A 59 -14.46 -8.01 16.37
CA ALA A 59 -13.64 -8.96 17.11
C ALA A 59 -13.36 -10.25 16.35
N GLN A 60 -14.26 -10.68 15.46
CA GLN A 60 -14.19 -11.98 14.79
C GLN A 60 -14.58 -11.89 13.31
N VAL A 61 -13.94 -12.71 12.48
CA VAL A 61 -14.37 -12.92 11.09
C VAL A 61 -15.54 -13.89 11.08
N ALA A 62 -16.66 -13.51 10.47
CA ALA A 62 -17.78 -14.42 10.21
C ALA A 62 -18.45 -14.10 8.87
N THR A 63 -19.18 -15.08 8.33
CA THR A 63 -19.99 -14.88 7.10
C THR A 63 -21.32 -14.19 7.38
N THR A 64 -21.64 -13.96 8.65
CA THR A 64 -22.92 -13.40 9.13
C THR A 64 -22.77 -12.02 9.75
N SER A 65 -21.56 -11.48 9.80
CA SER A 65 -21.24 -10.13 10.28
C SER A 65 -20.39 -9.38 9.25
N THR A 66 -20.37 -8.05 9.34
CA THR A 66 -19.37 -7.18 8.69
C THR A 66 -18.55 -6.47 9.77
N TYR A 67 -17.42 -5.89 9.36
CA TYR A 67 -16.68 -4.95 10.18
C TYR A 67 -17.27 -3.55 10.13
N SER A 68 -16.99 -2.76 11.16
CA SER A 68 -17.26 -1.31 11.18
C SER A 68 -16.37 -0.60 10.16
N SER A 69 -16.78 0.60 9.72
CA SER A 69 -15.95 1.43 8.83
C SER A 69 -14.58 1.75 9.46
N SER A 70 -14.53 1.97 10.78
CA SER A 70 -13.28 2.21 11.51
C SER A 70 -12.33 1.00 11.48
N LYS A 71 -12.86 -0.21 11.67
CA LYS A 71 -12.06 -1.44 11.58
C LYS A 71 -11.57 -1.70 10.15
N ILE A 72 -12.43 -1.45 9.15
CA ILE A 72 -12.05 -1.56 7.74
C ILE A 72 -10.89 -0.60 7.42
N VAL A 73 -10.98 0.68 7.81
CA VAL A 73 -9.88 1.64 7.61
C VAL A 73 -8.60 1.18 8.30
N THR A 74 -8.68 0.67 9.52
CA THR A 74 -7.51 0.14 10.25
C THR A 74 -6.86 -1.03 9.51
N LEU A 75 -7.66 -1.96 8.98
CA LEU A 75 -7.16 -3.09 8.18
C LEU A 75 -6.52 -2.62 6.86
N LEU A 76 -7.09 -1.61 6.20
CA LEU A 76 -6.53 -1.02 4.99
C LEU A 76 -5.20 -0.30 5.27
N ASP A 77 -5.10 0.43 6.38
CA ASP A 77 -3.87 1.09 6.79
C ASP A 77 -2.77 0.07 7.13
N THR A 78 -3.16 -1.04 7.80
CA THR A 78 -2.23 -2.15 8.08
C THR A 78 -1.75 -2.79 6.78
N LEU A 79 -2.66 -3.15 5.87
CA LEU A 79 -2.31 -3.69 4.55
C LEU A 79 -1.41 -2.72 3.78
N LYS A 80 -1.73 -1.42 3.80
CA LYS A 80 -0.91 -0.39 3.15
C LYS A 80 0.49 -0.32 3.77
N ALA A 81 0.62 -0.44 5.08
CA ALA A 81 1.92 -0.49 5.73
C ALA A 81 2.67 -1.75 5.31
N GLU A 82 2.04 -2.93 5.37
CA GLU A 82 2.63 -4.22 4.97
C GLU A 82 3.15 -4.18 3.53
N ILE A 83 2.42 -3.59 2.57
CA ILE A 83 2.85 -3.49 1.18
C ILE A 83 3.90 -2.38 0.92
N LEU A 84 3.97 -1.34 1.76
CA LEU A 84 4.89 -0.19 1.58
C LEU A 84 6.12 -0.25 2.51
N GLY A 85 6.51 -1.44 2.98
CA GLY A 85 7.73 -1.64 3.78
C GLY A 85 7.51 -1.96 5.26
N GLY A 86 6.32 -2.45 5.63
CA GLY A 86 5.98 -2.93 6.97
C GLY A 86 6.03 -4.46 7.14
N ALA A 87 6.26 -5.20 6.05
CA ALA A 87 6.52 -6.65 6.12
C ALA A 87 7.95 -6.93 6.61
N ASP A 88 8.18 -8.12 7.18
CA ASP A 88 9.52 -8.57 7.57
C ASP A 88 10.53 -8.37 6.41
N ALA A 89 11.79 -8.11 6.70
CA ALA A 89 12.81 -7.68 5.74
C ALA A 89 12.98 -8.65 4.55
N ALA A 90 12.56 -9.91 4.69
CA ALA A 90 12.53 -10.90 3.62
C ALA A 90 11.40 -10.71 2.57
N TYR A 91 10.43 -9.83 2.83
CA TYR A 91 9.23 -9.59 2.00
C TYR A 91 9.11 -8.14 1.52
N ASP A 92 10.14 -7.30 1.72
CA ASP A 92 10.18 -5.88 1.35
C ASP A 92 10.46 -5.65 -0.15
N THR A 93 9.74 -6.40 -0.98
CA THR A 93 9.98 -6.49 -2.42
C THR A 93 9.80 -5.17 -3.16
N LEU A 94 8.92 -4.26 -2.70
CA LEU A 94 8.71 -2.98 -3.36
C LEU A 94 9.77 -1.93 -2.99
N LEU A 95 10.26 -1.89 -1.75
CA LEU A 95 11.41 -1.06 -1.40
C LEU A 95 12.68 -1.61 -2.03
N GLU A 96 12.88 -2.92 -2.03
CA GLU A 96 13.99 -3.57 -2.75
C GLU A 96 13.91 -3.31 -4.25
N ILE A 97 12.74 -3.39 -4.90
CA ILE A 97 12.61 -3.04 -6.32
C ILE A 97 12.87 -1.55 -6.54
N GLN A 98 12.35 -0.67 -5.68
CA GLN A 98 12.63 0.77 -5.75
C GLN A 98 14.14 1.06 -5.58
N GLN A 99 14.80 0.39 -4.64
CA GLN A 99 16.24 0.48 -4.41
C GLN A 99 17.00 -0.13 -5.58
N LEU A 100 16.66 -1.30 -6.09
CA LEU A 100 17.28 -1.91 -7.28
C LEU A 100 17.13 -1.04 -8.54
N LEU A 101 16.02 -0.31 -8.68
CA LEU A 101 15.84 0.65 -9.77
C LEU A 101 16.65 1.94 -9.55
N GLN A 102 16.77 2.40 -8.30
CA GLN A 102 17.63 3.55 -7.95
C GLN A 102 19.11 3.18 -8.07
N ASP A 103 19.53 2.10 -7.45
CA ASP A 103 20.87 1.50 -7.50
C ASP A 103 21.21 0.94 -8.88
N GLY A 104 20.22 0.62 -9.71
CA GLY A 104 20.40 0.31 -11.13
C GLY A 104 21.06 1.44 -11.91
N THR A 105 20.95 2.69 -11.45
CA THR A 105 21.77 3.80 -11.95
C THR A 105 23.25 3.60 -11.62
N SER A 106 23.60 3.08 -10.45
CA SER A 106 25.01 2.81 -10.08
C SER A 106 25.65 1.72 -10.94
N GLY A 107 24.90 0.68 -11.32
CA GLY A 107 25.38 -0.38 -12.20
C GLY A 107 25.57 0.09 -13.65
N LEU A 108 24.62 0.89 -14.17
CA LEU A 108 24.73 1.50 -15.49
C LEU A 108 25.82 2.57 -15.55
N ASP A 109 25.96 3.38 -14.51
CA ASP A 109 27.00 4.40 -14.39
C ASP A 109 28.38 3.76 -14.28
N ALA A 110 28.52 2.67 -13.51
CA ALA A 110 29.76 1.90 -13.43
C ALA A 110 30.10 1.25 -14.78
N LEU A 111 29.11 0.72 -15.50
CA LEU A 111 29.31 0.15 -16.84
C LEU A 111 29.68 1.24 -17.86
N LEU A 112 29.01 2.40 -17.82
CA LEU A 112 29.29 3.54 -18.69
C LEU A 112 30.69 4.11 -18.40
N ALA A 113 31.07 4.24 -17.14
CA ALA A 113 32.42 4.63 -16.73
C ALA A 113 33.46 3.60 -17.23
N ALA A 114 33.22 2.30 -17.02
CA ALA A 114 34.12 1.24 -17.48
C ALA A 114 34.28 1.22 -19.01
N VAL A 115 33.22 1.52 -19.77
CA VAL A 115 33.29 1.67 -21.23
C VAL A 115 34.05 2.93 -21.62
N ASN A 116 33.81 4.07 -20.95
CA ASN A 116 34.53 5.32 -21.21
C ASN A 116 36.03 5.25 -20.88
N HIS A 117 36.43 4.39 -19.95
CA HIS A 117 37.84 4.16 -19.61
C HIS A 117 38.61 3.27 -20.60
N ARG A 118 37.96 2.71 -21.62
CA ARG A 118 38.64 1.91 -22.66
C ARG A 118 39.32 2.82 -23.69
N VAL A 119 40.49 2.39 -24.16
CA VAL A 119 41.15 3.03 -25.32
C VAL A 119 40.34 2.74 -26.58
N ARG A 120 39.86 3.78 -27.25
CA ARG A 120 39.11 3.68 -28.50
C ARG A 120 40.06 3.65 -29.68
N PHE A 121 39.76 2.79 -30.64
CA PHE A 121 40.50 2.69 -31.91
C PHE A 121 39.72 3.29 -33.09
N ASP A 122 38.41 3.52 -32.91
CA ASP A 122 37.49 3.96 -33.96
C ASP A 122 37.36 5.48 -34.06
N ALA A 123 37.82 6.22 -33.03
CA ALA A 123 37.77 7.67 -32.97
C ALA A 123 38.89 8.23 -32.07
N ALA A 124 39.22 9.51 -32.27
CA ALA A 124 40.15 10.22 -31.39
C ALA A 124 39.58 10.37 -29.97
N GLN A 125 40.45 10.23 -28.96
CA GLN A 125 40.09 10.42 -27.54
C GLN A 125 40.81 11.63 -26.95
N THR A 126 40.09 12.39 -26.13
CA THR A 126 40.67 13.44 -25.30
C THR A 126 40.97 12.88 -23.92
N LEU A 127 42.26 12.62 -23.65
CA LEU A 127 42.74 12.09 -22.38
C LEU A 127 43.60 13.13 -21.66
N THR A 128 43.57 13.13 -20.33
CA THR A 128 44.58 13.85 -19.54
C THR A 128 45.97 13.22 -19.74
N ALA A 129 47.03 13.93 -19.37
CA ALA A 129 48.40 13.43 -19.52
C ALA A 129 48.64 12.10 -18.78
N ALA A 130 48.09 11.96 -17.57
CA ALA A 130 48.21 10.75 -16.76
C ALA A 130 47.43 9.57 -17.36
N GLU A 131 46.20 9.81 -17.84
CA GLU A 131 45.39 8.79 -18.52
C GLU A 131 46.05 8.33 -19.82
N ALA A 132 46.60 9.27 -20.60
CA ALA A 132 47.31 8.94 -21.84
C ALA A 132 48.57 8.10 -21.57
N ALA A 133 49.31 8.38 -20.49
CA ALA A 133 50.47 7.58 -20.09
C ALA A 133 50.07 6.16 -19.69
N GLN A 134 49.02 6.01 -18.86
CA GLN A 134 48.50 4.70 -18.48
C GLN A 134 47.96 3.92 -19.69
N ALA A 135 47.23 4.60 -20.59
CA ALA A 135 46.72 4.00 -21.82
C ALA A 135 47.85 3.46 -22.71
N ARG A 136 48.91 4.25 -22.92
CA ARG A 136 50.10 3.81 -23.67
C ARG A 136 50.78 2.62 -23.02
N SER A 137 50.98 2.66 -21.70
CA SER A 137 51.52 1.52 -20.93
C SER A 137 50.70 0.25 -21.12
N ASN A 138 49.37 0.34 -21.03
CA ASN A 138 48.46 -0.80 -21.19
C ASN A 138 48.55 -1.47 -22.57
N ILE A 139 48.82 -0.70 -23.63
CA ILE A 139 48.92 -1.21 -25.00
C ILE A 139 50.37 -1.40 -25.49
N GLY A 140 51.36 -1.18 -24.61
CA GLY A 140 52.78 -1.28 -24.96
C GLY A 140 53.28 -0.20 -25.93
N ALA A 141 52.65 0.96 -25.97
CA ALA A 141 53.07 2.11 -26.78
C ALA A 141 54.01 3.04 -26.00
N VAL A 142 54.85 3.78 -26.72
CA VAL A 142 55.73 4.83 -26.19
C VAL A 142 55.27 6.20 -26.70
N ALA A 143 55.55 7.27 -25.96
CA ALA A 143 55.18 8.61 -26.41
C ALA A 143 56.09 9.05 -27.58
N ALA A 144 55.53 9.80 -28.54
CA ALA A 144 56.33 10.33 -29.66
C ALA A 144 57.53 11.19 -29.17
N ALA A 145 57.35 11.94 -28.09
CA ALA A 145 58.42 12.72 -27.46
C ALA A 145 59.57 11.86 -26.90
N GLU A 146 59.32 10.59 -26.56
CA GLU A 146 60.34 9.66 -26.06
C GLU A 146 61.12 8.99 -27.20
N VAL A 147 60.51 8.86 -28.39
CA VAL A 147 61.15 8.31 -29.59
C VAL A 147 61.94 9.38 -30.35
N GLY A 148 61.48 10.64 -30.32
CA GLY A 148 62.01 11.73 -31.12
C GLY A 148 61.32 11.84 -32.48
N ASP A 149 61.90 12.63 -33.39
CA ASP A 149 61.38 12.75 -34.75
C ASP A 149 61.64 11.45 -35.53
N THR A 150 60.56 10.70 -35.80
CA THR A 150 60.63 9.42 -36.50
C THR A 150 61.01 9.56 -37.97
N ASP A 151 60.93 10.78 -38.53
CA ASP A 151 61.32 11.08 -39.90
C ASP A 151 62.79 11.55 -39.98
N THR A 152 63.55 11.48 -38.88
CA THR A 152 64.97 11.85 -38.86
C THR A 152 65.78 11.01 -39.85
N ASP A 153 66.36 11.68 -40.86
CA ASP A 153 67.30 11.05 -41.78
C ASP A 153 68.69 10.92 -41.14
N PHE A 154 68.89 9.79 -40.46
CA PHE A 154 70.16 9.46 -39.84
C PHE A 154 71.30 9.27 -40.85
N VAL A 155 71.01 8.97 -42.12
CA VAL A 155 72.03 8.84 -43.17
C VAL A 155 72.56 10.21 -43.52
N ALA A 156 71.69 11.18 -43.78
CA ALA A 156 72.09 12.56 -44.04
C ALA A 156 72.89 13.17 -42.88
N ILE A 157 72.48 12.90 -41.63
CA ILE A 157 73.21 13.35 -40.43
C ILE A 157 74.60 12.71 -40.38
N PHE A 158 74.70 11.41 -40.63
CA PHE A 158 75.97 10.68 -40.63
C PHE A 158 76.91 11.17 -41.74
N GLU A 159 76.41 11.30 -42.97
CA GLU A 159 77.19 11.79 -44.12
C GLU A 159 77.68 13.22 -43.92
N GLY A 160 76.84 14.10 -43.34
CA GLY A 160 77.25 15.46 -43.00
C GLY A 160 78.29 15.56 -41.89
N ALA A 161 78.45 14.51 -41.06
CA ALA A 161 79.43 14.47 -39.97
C ALA A 161 80.79 13.87 -40.39
N LEU A 162 80.88 13.24 -41.57
CA LEU A 162 82.12 12.77 -42.16
C LEU A 162 82.81 13.94 -42.86
N VAL A 163 83.66 14.67 -42.13
CA VAL A 163 84.59 15.67 -42.70
C VAL A 163 85.77 14.97 -43.37
#